data_AF-A0A0S2W8J8-F1
#
_entry.id   AF-A0A0S2W8J8-F1
#
_cell.length_a   1.000
_cell.length_b   1.000
_cell.length_c   1.000
_cell.angle_alpha   90.00
_cell.angle_beta   90.00
_cell.angle_gamma   90.00
#
_symmetry.space_group_name_H-M   'P 1'
#
loop_
_entity.id
_entity.type
_entity.pdbx_description
1 polymer ?
#
loop_
_entity_poly.entity_id
_entity_poly.type
_entity_poly.pdbx_seq_one_letter_code
_entity_poly.pdbx_strand_id
1 'polypeptide(L)' 'MTENGRSDPKGGKTGLSTTTVRSVHLMLRNTLERVRKEKVITANPTEDCIPPKYRKRK' A
#
# COMPACT_ATOMS: atom_id res chain seq x y z
N MET A 1 19.19 12.17 -14.64
CA MET A 1 18.32 11.01 -14.93
C MET A 1 16.92 11.43 -14.54
N THR A 2 16.05 11.65 -15.52
CA THR A 2 14.73 12.25 -15.31
C THR A 2 13.75 11.13 -14.96
N GLU A 3 13.35 11.03 -13.70
CA GLU A 3 12.25 10.17 -13.29
C GLU A 3 10.95 10.80 -13.79
N ASN A 4 10.47 10.36 -14.96
CA ASN A 4 9.16 10.74 -15.49
C ASN A 4 8.06 10.13 -14.62
N GLY A 5 7.73 10.79 -13.52
CA GLY A 5 6.49 10.57 -12.79
C GLY A 5 5.30 10.92 -13.68
N ARG A 6 4.50 9.91 -14.02
CA ARG A 6 3.22 10.06 -14.76
C ARG A 6 2.38 11.17 -14.15
N SER A 7 2.22 12.27 -14.87
CA SER A 7 1.22 13.30 -14.63
C SER A 7 -0.06 12.91 -15.37
N ASP A 8 -1.06 12.45 -14.62
CA ASP A 8 -2.40 12.19 -15.15
C ASP A 8 -3.17 13.53 -15.30
N PRO A 9 -3.76 13.83 -16.48
CA PRO A 9 -4.48 15.06 -16.73
C PRO A 9 -5.84 15.09 -16.01
N LYS A 10 -6.22 16.31 -15.61
CA LYS A 10 -7.43 16.72 -14.88
C LYS A 10 -8.72 16.00 -15.35
N GLY A 11 -9.44 15.35 -14.42
CA GLY A 11 -10.90 15.14 -14.56
C GLY A 11 -11.50 13.79 -14.14
N GLY A 12 -10.70 12.75 -13.89
CA GLY A 12 -11.16 11.48 -13.33
C GLY A 12 -10.75 11.35 -11.86
N LYS A 13 -11.39 10.47 -11.08
CA LYS A 13 -10.95 10.13 -9.72
C LYS A 13 -9.50 9.62 -9.81
N THR A 14 -8.52 10.49 -9.61
CA THR A 14 -7.11 10.18 -9.79
C THR A 14 -6.65 9.32 -8.63
N GLY A 15 -6.36 8.05 -8.92
CA GLY A 15 -5.80 7.10 -7.97
C GLY A 15 -6.56 5.79 -7.83
N LEU A 16 -5.96 4.89 -7.05
CA LEU A 16 -6.54 3.59 -6.74
C LEU A 16 -7.74 3.73 -5.81
N SER A 17 -8.70 2.81 -5.92
CA SER A 17 -9.84 2.76 -4.98
C SER A 17 -9.34 2.51 -3.55
N THR A 18 -10.05 3.03 -2.54
CA THR A 18 -9.71 2.79 -1.12
C THR A 18 -9.65 1.30 -0.77
N THR A 19 -10.51 0.49 -1.39
CA THR A 19 -10.48 -0.97 -1.27
C THR A 19 -9.19 -1.54 -1.83
N THR A 20 -8.78 -1.12 -3.03
CA THR A 20 -7.52 -1.57 -3.66
C THR A 20 -6.32 -1.19 -2.81
N VAL A 21 -6.24 0.07 -2.34
CA VAL A 21 -5.15 0.53 -1.46
C VAL A 21 -5.11 -0.29 -0.17
N ARG A 22 -6.27 -0.58 0.43
CA ARG A 22 -6.36 -1.42 1.64
C ARG A 22 -5.85 -2.84 1.38
N SER A 23 -6.25 -3.46 0.27
CA SER A 23 -5.78 -4.80 -0.09
C SER A 23 -4.26 -4.83 -0.29
N VAL A 24 -3.70 -3.85 -1.00
CA VAL A 24 -2.25 -3.73 -1.19
C VAL A 24 -1.52 -3.58 0.14
N HIS A 25 -2.01 -2.69 1.02
CA HIS A 25 -1.43 -2.53 2.37
C HIS A 25 -1.39 -3.86 3.14
N LEU A 26 -2.50 -4.62 3.14
CA LEU A 26 -2.58 -5.90 3.84
C LEU A 26 -1.66 -6.96 3.22
N MET A 27 -1.62 -7.05 1.89
CA MET A 27 -0.72 -7.99 1.19
C MET A 27 0.74 -7.71 1.55
N LEU A 28 1.18 -6.46 1.45
CA LEU A 28 2.56 -6.08 1.76
C LEU A 28 2.91 -6.34 3.22
N ARG A 29 2.04 -5.92 4.15
CA ARG A 29 2.26 -6.13 5.58
C ARG A 29 2.39 -7.61 5.91
N ASN A 30 1.50 -8.44 5.41
CA ASN A 30 1.50 -9.89 5.69
C ASN A 30 2.70 -10.60 5.07
N THR A 31 3.07 -10.26 3.84
CA THR A 31 4.24 -10.85 3.18
C THR A 31 5.51 -10.50 3.96
N LEU A 32 5.70 -9.23 4.31
CA LEU A 32 6.90 -8.78 5.03
C LEU A 32 6.95 -9.32 6.47
N GLU A 33 5.81 -9.58 7.09
CA GLU A 33 5.72 -10.23 8.38
C GLU A 33 6.23 -11.68 8.32
N ARG A 34 5.86 -12.43 7.27
CA ARG A 34 6.40 -13.77 7.02
C ARG A 34 7.90 -13.75 6.74
N VAL A 35 8.36 -12.83 5.88
CA VAL A 35 9.79 -12.65 5.57
C VAL A 35 10.60 -12.31 6.84
N ARG A 36 10.05 -11.53 7.78
CA ARG A 36 10.65 -11.28 9.10
C ARG A 36 10.70 -12.56 9.95
N LYS A 37 9.63 -13.34 9.98
CA LYS A 37 9.58 -14.63 10.72
C LYS A 37 10.60 -15.63 10.20
N GLU A 38 10.83 -15.65 8.89
CA GLU A 38 11.86 -16.44 8.23
C GLU A 38 13.28 -15.87 8.43
N LYS A 39 13.42 -14.75 9.17
CA LYS A 39 14.68 -14.08 9.51
C LYS A 39 15.49 -13.59 8.30
N VAL A 40 14.84 -13.40 7.16
CA VAL A 40 15.46 -12.80 5.97
C VAL A 40 15.68 -11.30 6.18
N ILE A 41 14.79 -10.64 6.94
CA ILE A 41 14.92 -9.24 7.37
C ILE A 41 14.80 -9.14 8.89
N THR A 42 15.45 -8.14 9.48
CA THR A 42 15.44 -7.91 10.93
C THR A 42 14.14 -7.30 11.45
N ALA A 43 13.47 -6.47 10.65
CA ALA A 43 12.23 -5.80 11.03
C ALA A 43 11.30 -5.68 9.82
N ASN A 44 9.99 -5.64 10.07
CA ASN A 44 9.02 -5.37 9.03
C ASN A 44 8.85 -3.84 8.91
N PRO A 45 9.17 -3.23 7.76
CA PRO A 45 9.11 -1.77 7.59
C PRO A 45 7.68 -1.22 7.57
N THR A 46 6.66 -2.08 7.57
CA THR A 46 5.24 -1.67 7.53
C THR A 46 4.56 -1.72 8.89
N GLU A 47 5.28 -1.97 9.99
CA GLU A 47 4.68 -2.11 11.33
C GLU A 47 3.96 -0.84 11.80
N ASP A 48 4.52 0.34 11.51
CA ASP A 48 3.94 1.64 11.86
C ASP A 48 3.01 2.23 10.79
N CYS A 49 2.77 1.49 9.70
CA CYS A 49 1.91 1.95 8.62
C CYS A 49 0.42 1.82 9.02
N ILE A 50 -0.34 2.89 8.86
CA ILE A 50 -1.77 2.90 9.18
C ILE A 50 -2.58 2.49 7.93
N PRO A 51 -3.37 1.40 7.95
CA PRO A 51 -4.22 1.02 6.83
C PRO A 51 -5.30 2.08 6.58
N PRO A 52 -5.67 2.34 5.31
CA PRO A 52 -6.76 3.25 5.00
C PRO A 52 -8.08 2.75 5.60
N LYS A 53 -8.84 3.67 6.19
CA LYS A 53 -10.13 3.37 6.82
C LYS A 53 -11.12 2.82 5.79
N TYR A 54 -11.67 1.65 6.07
CA TYR A 54 -12.72 1.08 5.25
C TYR A 54 -14.03 1.86 5.48
N ARG A 55 -14.50 2.57 4.46
CA ARG A 55 -15.87 3.11 4.44
C ARG A 55 -16.72 2.16 3.60
N LYS A 56 -17.64 1.43 4.26
CA LYS A 56 -18.75 0.78 3.54
C LYS A 56 -19.51 1.88 2.82
N ARG A 57 -19.62 1.77 1.50
CA ARG A 57 -20.52 2.61 0.71
C ARG A 57 -21.94 2.19 1.11
N LYS A 58 -22.72 3.11 1.69
CA LYS A 58 -24.14 2.89 1.99
C LYS A 58 -24.90 2.65 0.69
#